data_AF-A0A941BT22-F1
#
_entry.id   AF-A0A941BT22-F1
#
_cell.length_a   1.000
_cell.length_b   1.000
_cell.length_c   1.000
_cell.angle_alpha   90.00
_cell.angle_beta   90.00
_cell.angle_gamma   90.00
#
_symmetry.space_group_name_H-M   'P 1'
#
loop_
_entity.id
_entity.type
_entity.pdbx_description
1 polymer ?
#
loop_
_entity_poly.entity_id
_entity_poly.type
_entity_poly.pdbx_seq_one_letter_code
_entity_poly.pdbx_strand_id
1 'polypeptide(L)'
;MTTQNASAHGEDLAALLERLLAECPDRTQKDLAAASGIAYPTLNAWMNRTRGTSRIAPEKLRAMVKVFREWGVQTTPREFFEAVGRPVPGPSRDEREKRLLELYRQLPESRQRALVKDAEAMVQVSRIV
;
A
#
# COMPACT_ATOMS: atom_id res chain seq x y z
N MET A 1 -15.99 -17.05 17.72
CA MET A 1 -15.35 -15.71 17.79
C MET A 1 -14.86 -15.34 16.39
N THR A 2 -15.71 -14.68 15.61
CA THR A 2 -15.42 -14.22 14.24
C THR A 2 -15.36 -12.70 14.30
N THR A 3 -14.16 -12.13 14.34
CA THR A 3 -13.99 -10.67 14.34
C THR A 3 -14.15 -10.17 12.91
N GLN A 4 -15.39 -9.82 12.54
CA GLN A 4 -15.69 -8.95 11.41
C GLN A 4 -15.08 -7.57 11.71
N ASN A 5 -13.98 -7.23 11.05
CA ASN A 5 -13.39 -5.91 11.14
C ASN A 5 -13.72 -5.14 9.86
N ALA A 6 -14.73 -4.29 9.98
CA ALA A 6 -15.23 -3.37 8.96
C ALA A 6 -14.25 -2.20 8.74
N SER A 7 -13.85 -1.97 7.47
CA SER A 7 -13.09 -0.80 6.98
C SER A 7 -14.02 0.40 6.71
N ALA A 8 -13.55 1.50 6.10
CA ALA A 8 -14.40 2.67 5.75
C ALA A 8 -15.62 2.33 4.85
N HIS A 9 -15.63 1.17 4.19
CA HIS A 9 -16.78 0.59 3.48
C HIS A 9 -17.38 -0.66 4.16
N GLY A 10 -16.85 -1.05 5.31
CA GLY A 10 -17.22 -2.28 6.01
C GLY A 10 -16.71 -3.56 5.37
N GLU A 11 -15.96 -3.47 4.28
CA GLU A 11 -15.47 -4.63 3.54
C GLU A 11 -14.22 -5.25 4.18
N ASP A 12 -14.19 -6.58 4.25
CA ASP A 12 -13.02 -7.38 4.63
C ASP A 12 -12.09 -7.59 3.43
N LEU A 13 -10.87 -8.09 3.66
CA LEU A 13 -9.89 -8.28 2.59
C LEU A 13 -10.41 -9.16 1.45
N ALA A 14 -11.24 -10.16 1.74
CA ALA A 14 -11.80 -11.03 0.70
C ALA A 14 -12.75 -10.27 -0.22
N ALA A 15 -13.69 -9.50 0.35
CA ALA A 15 -14.62 -8.66 -0.42
C ALA A 15 -13.88 -7.59 -1.23
N LEU A 16 -12.85 -6.95 -0.64
CA LEU A 16 -11.99 -6.01 -1.35
C LEU A 16 -11.33 -6.66 -2.58
N LEU A 17 -10.72 -7.84 -2.41
CA LEU A 17 -10.05 -8.55 -3.51
C LEU A 17 -11.03 -9.01 -4.60
N GLU A 18 -12.22 -9.48 -4.23
CA GLU A 18 -13.28 -9.85 -5.16
C GLU A 18 -13.71 -8.65 -6.02
N ARG A 19 -13.96 -7.51 -5.38
CA ARG A 19 -14.32 -6.26 -6.08
C ARG A 19 -13.22 -5.80 -7.04
N LEU A 20 -11.97 -5.73 -6.56
CA LEU A 20 -10.85 -5.27 -7.40
C LEU A 20 -10.53 -6.23 -8.55
N LEU A 21 -10.73 -7.55 -8.38
CA LEU A 21 -10.58 -8.52 -9.48
C LEU A 21 -11.72 -8.39 -10.50
N ALA A 22 -12.94 -8.05 -10.07
CA ALA A 22 -14.05 -7.80 -10.99
C ALA A 22 -13.81 -6.60 -11.92
N GLU A 23 -12.98 -5.63 -11.50
CA GLU A 23 -12.54 -4.51 -12.34
C GLU A 23 -11.50 -4.92 -13.40
N CYS A 24 -10.91 -6.12 -13.27
CA CYS A 24 -9.92 -6.69 -14.18
C CYS A 24 -10.38 -8.05 -14.73
N PRO A 25 -11.37 -8.10 -15.65
CA PRO A 25 -11.96 -9.37 -16.10
C PRO A 25 -10.95 -10.32 -16.77
N ASP A 26 -9.84 -9.78 -17.31
CA ASP A 26 -8.77 -10.55 -17.95
C ASP A 26 -7.70 -11.05 -16.95
N ARG A 27 -7.86 -10.77 -15.64
CA ARG A 27 -6.92 -11.15 -14.58
C ARG A 27 -7.58 -12.07 -13.58
N THR A 28 -6.81 -13.04 -13.12
CA THR A 28 -7.27 -14.04 -12.15
C THR A 28 -6.58 -13.86 -10.80
N GLN A 29 -7.14 -14.48 -9.77
CA GLN A 29 -6.47 -14.64 -8.47
C GLN A 29 -5.10 -15.30 -8.60
N LYS A 30 -4.92 -16.21 -9.56
CA LYS A 30 -3.62 -16.86 -9.82
C LYS A 30 -2.60 -15.88 -10.37
N ASP A 31 -3.02 -14.97 -11.24
CA ASP A 31 -2.17 -13.89 -11.75
C ASP A 31 -1.77 -12.93 -10.63
N LEU A 32 -2.70 -12.63 -9.71
CA LEU A 32 -2.42 -11.77 -8.56
C LEU A 32 -1.38 -12.42 -7.64
N ALA A 33 -1.54 -13.72 -7.34
CA ALA A 33 -0.58 -14.49 -6.56
C ALA A 33 0.82 -14.45 -7.19
N ALA A 34 0.91 -14.72 -8.50
CA ALA A 34 2.18 -14.72 -9.23
C ALA A 34 2.84 -13.33 -9.23
N ALA A 35 2.10 -12.28 -9.59
CA ALA A 35 2.64 -10.93 -9.71
C ALA A 35 3.00 -10.29 -8.35
N SER A 36 2.27 -10.63 -7.29
CA SER A 36 2.55 -10.10 -5.93
C SER A 36 3.60 -10.90 -5.16
N GLY A 37 4.07 -12.04 -5.69
CA GLY A 37 4.97 -12.96 -4.99
C GLY A 37 4.32 -13.67 -3.79
N ILE A 38 2.99 -13.73 -3.74
CA ILE A 38 2.23 -14.39 -2.68
C ILE A 38 1.87 -15.79 -3.16
N ALA A 39 2.22 -16.82 -2.38
CA ALA A 39 1.86 -18.20 -2.72
C ALA A 39 0.33 -18.33 -2.92
N TYR A 40 -0.08 -18.89 -4.06
CA TYR A 40 -1.50 -19.03 -4.43
C TYR A 40 -2.37 -19.66 -3.33
N PRO A 41 -1.95 -20.74 -2.62
CA PRO A 41 -2.75 -21.30 -1.52
C PRO A 41 -2.98 -20.30 -0.37
N THR A 42 -2.02 -19.41 -0.12
CA THR A 42 -2.16 -18.38 0.91
C THR A 42 -3.18 -17.32 0.49
N LEU A 43 -3.09 -16.83 -0.74
CA LEU A 43 -4.07 -15.87 -1.27
C LEU A 43 -5.47 -16.48 -1.33
N ASN A 44 -5.56 -17.75 -1.74
CA ASN A 44 -6.80 -18.51 -1.77
C ASN A 44 -7.43 -18.68 -0.39
N ALA A 45 -6.62 -18.93 0.64
CA ALA A 45 -7.12 -19.04 2.00
C ALA A 45 -7.66 -17.70 2.54
N TRP A 46 -7.07 -16.57 2.12
CA TRP A 46 -7.59 -15.25 2.49
C TRP A 46 -8.89 -14.91 1.78
N MET A 47 -8.98 -15.15 0.47
CA MET A 47 -10.22 -14.93 -0.29
C MET A 47 -11.37 -15.81 0.20
N ASN A 48 -11.10 -17.08 0.54
CA ASN A 48 -12.11 -17.97 1.08
C ASN A 48 -12.34 -17.81 2.60
N ARG A 49 -11.72 -16.80 3.24
CA ARG A 49 -11.85 -16.52 4.68
C ARG A 49 -11.46 -17.69 5.59
N THR A 50 -10.68 -18.66 5.09
CA THR A 50 -10.23 -19.84 5.83
C THR A 50 -8.93 -19.60 6.60
N ARG A 51 -8.26 -18.46 6.36
CA ARG A 51 -7.09 -18.00 7.13
C ARG A 51 -7.27 -16.55 7.56
N GLY A 52 -6.93 -16.26 8.82
CA GLY A 52 -6.96 -14.90 9.36
C GLY A 52 -5.99 -13.95 8.64
N THR A 53 -6.40 -12.69 8.50
CA THR A 53 -5.71 -11.65 7.72
C THR A 53 -5.00 -10.60 8.60
N SER A 54 -5.23 -10.61 9.92
CA SER A 54 -4.66 -9.63 10.86
C SER A 54 -3.13 -9.65 10.94
N ARG A 55 -2.49 -10.79 10.65
CA ARG A 55 -1.02 -10.98 10.69
C ARG A 55 -0.35 -10.89 9.32
N ILE A 56 -1.04 -10.40 8.29
CA ILE A 56 -0.43 -10.21 6.98
C ILE A 56 0.70 -9.18 7.09
N ALA A 57 1.87 -9.52 6.56
CA ALA A 57 3.00 -8.61 6.50
C ALA A 57 2.64 -7.36 5.68
N PRO A 58 2.94 -6.13 6.15
CA PRO A 58 2.66 -4.88 5.44
C PRO A 58 3.08 -4.90 3.96
N GLU A 59 4.26 -5.47 3.68
CA GLU A 59 4.79 -5.55 2.31
C GLU A 59 3.92 -6.38 1.36
N LYS A 60 3.21 -7.40 1.87
CA LYS A 60 2.27 -8.18 1.04
C LYS A 60 1.03 -7.36 0.65
N LEU A 61 0.54 -6.52 1.56
CA LEU A 61 -0.56 -5.60 1.26
C LEU A 61 -0.13 -4.57 0.22
N ARG A 62 1.07 -3.98 0.39
CA ARG A 62 1.66 -3.04 -0.57
C ARG A 62 1.92 -3.69 -1.94
N ALA A 63 2.35 -4.95 -1.97
CA ALA A 63 2.57 -5.70 -3.20
C ALA A 63 1.26 -5.89 -3.99
N MET A 64 0.16 -6.26 -3.33
CA MET A 64 -1.14 -6.38 -4.00
C MET A 64 -1.62 -5.03 -4.55
N VAL A 65 -1.50 -3.95 -3.78
CA VAL A 65 -1.83 -2.59 -4.26
C VAL A 65 -1.03 -2.23 -5.51
N LYS A 66 0.28 -2.52 -5.51
CA LYS A 66 1.14 -2.26 -6.66
C LYS A 66 0.65 -3.02 -7.89
N VAL A 67 0.36 -4.31 -7.77
CA VAL A 67 -0.13 -5.15 -8.87
C VAL A 67 -1.46 -4.63 -9.43
N PHE A 68 -2.43 -4.30 -8.57
CA PHE A 68 -3.71 -3.76 -9.04
C PHE A 68 -3.54 -2.43 -9.78
N ARG A 69 -2.68 -1.54 -9.30
CA ARG A 69 -2.36 -0.28 -9.98
C ARG A 69 -1.67 -0.51 -11.33
N GLU A 70 -0.77 -1.49 -11.43
CA GLU A 70 -0.15 -1.89 -12.69
C GLU A 70 -1.17 -2.47 -13.68
N TRP A 71 -2.27 -3.05 -13.18
CA TRP A 71 -3.41 -3.48 -14.00
C TRP A 71 -4.42 -2.37 -14.29
N GLY A 72 -4.15 -1.13 -13.87
CA GLY A 72 -5.01 0.03 -14.13
C GLY A 72 -6.13 0.25 -13.12
N VAL A 73 -6.20 -0.55 -12.05
CA VAL A 73 -7.21 -0.41 -10.99
C VAL A 73 -6.79 0.65 -9.99
N GLN A 74 -7.72 1.56 -9.67
CA GLN A 74 -7.50 2.59 -8.66
C GLN A 74 -7.77 2.01 -7.27
N THR A 75 -6.71 1.79 -6.51
CA THR A 75 -6.79 1.36 -5.11
C THR A 75 -5.65 1.97 -4.29
N THR A 76 -5.77 1.92 -2.96
CA THR A 76 -4.81 2.53 -2.04
C THR A 76 -4.32 1.53 -0.99
N PRO A 77 -3.08 1.70 -0.46
CA PRO A 77 -2.66 0.93 0.71
C PRO A 77 -3.66 1.04 1.85
N ARG A 78 -4.26 2.22 2.04
CA ARG A 78 -5.25 2.47 3.08
C ARG A 78 -6.40 1.47 3.04
N GLU A 79 -7.02 1.24 1.88
CA GLU A 79 -8.09 0.26 1.72
C GLU A 79 -7.66 -1.14 2.18
N PHE A 80 -6.47 -1.59 1.78
CA PHE A 80 -5.94 -2.90 2.15
C PHE A 80 -5.63 -3.03 3.65
N PHE A 81 -5.06 -1.99 4.28
CA PHE A 81 -4.79 -2.01 5.72
C PHE A 81 -6.08 -1.97 6.54
N GLU A 82 -7.04 -1.14 6.14
CA GLU A 82 -8.35 -1.08 6.80
C GLU A 82 -9.11 -2.41 6.64
N ALA A 83 -9.07 -3.05 5.46
CA ALA A 83 -9.74 -4.33 5.18
C ALA A 83 -9.17 -5.52 5.98
N VAL A 84 -7.98 -5.38 6.56
CA VAL A 84 -7.41 -6.36 7.52
C VAL A 84 -7.54 -5.90 8.98
N GLY A 85 -8.31 -4.84 9.23
CA GLY A 85 -8.55 -4.28 10.55
C GLY A 85 -7.32 -3.62 11.18
N ARG A 86 -6.43 -3.06 10.36
CA ARG A 86 -5.20 -2.41 10.84
C ARG A 86 -5.21 -0.92 10.50
N PRO A 87 -4.72 -0.05 11.42
CA PRO A 87 -4.45 1.32 11.06
C PRO A 87 -3.40 1.35 9.95
N VAL A 88 -3.58 2.27 9.00
CA VAL A 88 -2.61 2.48 7.93
C VAL A 88 -1.29 2.92 8.57
N PRO A 89 -0.19 2.16 8.43
CA PRO A 89 1.11 2.65 8.86
C PRO A 89 1.40 3.94 8.11
N GLY A 90 1.97 4.94 8.79
CA GLY A 90 2.48 6.14 8.11
C GLY A 90 3.37 5.75 6.91
N PRO A 91 3.56 6.64 5.92
CA PRO A 91 4.27 6.31 4.69
C PRO A 91 5.62 5.67 5.04
N SER A 92 5.94 4.55 4.40
CA SER A 92 7.23 3.88 4.59
C SER A 92 8.38 4.84 4.28
N ARG A 93 9.60 4.50 4.72
CA ARG A 93 10.78 5.33 4.42
C ARG A 93 10.89 5.60 2.92
N ASP A 94 10.78 4.55 2.12
CA ASP A 94 10.90 4.62 0.67
C ASP A 94 9.77 5.46 0.04
N GLU A 95 8.55 5.38 0.58
CA GLU A 95 7.44 6.23 0.13
C GLU A 95 7.65 7.70 0.49
N ARG A 96 8.19 8.00 1.68
CA ARG A 96 8.54 9.38 2.06
C ARG A 96 9.64 9.92 1.16
N GLU A 97 10.66 9.12 0.88
CA GLU A 97 11.78 9.49 0.03
C GLU A 97 11.32 9.70 -1.42
N LYS A 98 10.54 8.76 -1.96
CA LYS A 98 9.96 8.89 -3.31
C LYS A 98 9.12 10.14 -3.45
N ARG A 99 8.25 10.43 -2.46
CA ARG A 99 7.42 11.64 -2.46
C ARG A 99 8.26 12.91 -2.42
N LEU A 100 9.33 12.95 -1.62
CA LEU A 100 10.25 14.08 -1.58
C LEU A 100 10.91 14.30 -2.93
N LEU A 101 11.38 13.23 -3.57
CA LEU A 101 12.01 13.29 -4.90
C LEU A 101 11.03 13.74 -5.99
N GLU A 102 9.79 13.26 -5.97
CA GLU A 102 8.75 13.68 -6.91
C GLU A 102 8.45 15.18 -6.78
N LEU A 103 8.35 15.70 -5.56
CA LEU A 103 8.16 17.13 -5.31
C LEU A 103 9.37 17.94 -5.79
N TYR A 104 10.59 17.50 -5.47
CA TYR A 104 11.83 18.17 -5.88
C TYR A 104 11.92 18.32 -7.41
N ARG A 105 11.60 17.26 -8.17
CA ARG A 105 11.66 17.26 -9.65
C ARG A 105 10.68 18.22 -10.30
N GLN A 106 9.57 18.54 -9.65
CA GLN A 106 8.56 19.48 -10.17
C GLN A 106 8.92 20.95 -9.92
N LEU A 107 9.91 21.22 -9.07
CA LEU A 107 10.32 22.58 -8.74
C LEU A 107 11.29 23.15 -9.80
N PRO A 108 11.22 24.46 -10.12
CA PRO A 108 12.29 25.15 -10.83
C PRO A 108 13.61 25.06 -10.07
N GLU A 109 14.74 25.13 -10.78
CA GLU A 109 16.08 24.96 -10.21
C GLU A 109 16.37 25.92 -9.04
N SER A 110 15.87 27.16 -9.09
CA SER A 110 16.00 28.12 -7.98
C SER A 110 15.29 27.66 -6.71
N ARG A 111 14.15 26.99 -6.84
CA ARG A 111 13.36 26.43 -5.73
C ARG A 111 13.94 25.10 -5.23
N GLN A 112 14.53 24.30 -6.12
CA GLN A 112 15.31 23.13 -5.75
C GLN A 112 16.50 23.50 -4.85
N ARG A 113 17.27 24.53 -5.21
CA ARG A 113 18.36 25.06 -4.38
C ARG A 113 17.87 25.54 -3.01
N ALA A 114 16.74 26.25 -2.98
CA ALA A 114 16.13 26.70 -1.73
C ALA A 114 15.74 25.52 -0.82
N LEU A 115 15.10 24.48 -1.40
CA LEU A 115 14.73 23.28 -0.64
C LEU A 115 15.95 22.58 -0.03
N VAL A 116 17.05 22.48 -0.77
CA VAL A 116 18.30 21.89 -0.26
C VAL A 116 18.84 22.71 0.91
N LYS A 117 18.90 24.04 0.78
CA LYS A 117 19.37 24.92 1.85
C LYS A 117 18.51 24.78 3.13
N ASP A 118 17.19 24.71 2.98
CA ASP A 118 16.29 24.53 4.11
C ASP A 118 16.50 23.16 4.78
N ALA A 119 16.68 22.10 3.97
CA ALA A 119 16.97 20.77 4.47
C ALA A 119 18.32 20.71 5.21
N GLU A 120 19.36 21.35 4.70
CA GLU A 120 20.67 21.48 5.35
C GLU A 120 20.55 22.19 6.71
N ALA A 121 19.78 23.29 6.77
CA ALA A 121 19.53 24.01 8.00
C ALA A 121 18.79 23.14 9.05
N MET A 122 17.78 22.38 8.62
CA MET A 122 17.06 21.43 9.50
C MET A 122 18.00 20.33 10.03
N VAL A 123 18.89 19.80 9.19
CA VAL A 123 19.91 18.83 9.61
C VAL A 123 20.83 19.45 10.66
N GLN A 124 21.30 20.68 10.45
CA GLN A 124 22.18 21.35 11.40
C GLN A 124 21.52 21.56 12.76
N VAL A 125 20.25 21.99 12.79
CA VAL A 125 19.48 22.16 14.04
C VAL A 125 19.26 20.82 14.74
N SER A 126 19.00 19.74 14.00
CA SER A 126 18.77 18.40 14.59
C SER A 126 20.00 17.78 15.26
N ARG A 127 21.22 18.28 14.98
CA ARG A 127 22.47 17.80 15.58
C ARG A 127 22.81 18.46 16.91
N ILE A 128 22.10 19.52 17.28
CA ILE A 128 22.32 20.31 18.49
C ILE A 128 21.45 19.80 19.66
N VAL A 129 20.47 18.94 19.37
CA VAL A 129 19.54 18.35 20.34
C VAL A 129 19.98 16.96 20.78
#